data_AF-A0A328ER56-F1
#
_entry.id   AF-A0A328ER56-F1
#
_cell.length_a   1.000
_cell.length_b   1.000
_cell.length_c   1.000
_cell.angle_alpha   90.00
_cell.angle_beta   90.00
_cell.angle_gamma   90.00
#
_symmetry.space_group_name_H-M   'P 1'
#
loop_
_entity.id
_entity.type
_entity.pdbx_description
1 polymer ?
#
loop_
_entity_poly.entity_id
_entity_poly.type
_entity_poly.pdbx_seq_one_letter_code
_entity_poly.pdbx_strand_id
1 'polypeptide(L)'
;MAWQRVKDLKTWEQGELYCSRDNQCDVPIYKGNTEYLNVAKKHLDTGDLRAAAIYIRAAYEREIKSFCNNCNLTVRYCENPKDQKAEDFWKVVKAQKRRDGSDLLNAKVITDVESFRSTILNQLSHTAPVNLVRSEVEKAHAAITTLRDTLQPVKKRDLQ
;
A
#
# COMPACT_ATOMS: atom_id res chain seq x y z
N MET A 1 -6.36 10.78 -34.50
CA MET A 1 -5.82 10.47 -33.16
C MET A 1 -5.50 11.79 -32.47
N ALA A 2 -6.20 12.10 -31.37
CA ALA A 2 -5.99 13.33 -30.62
C ALA A 2 -4.86 13.11 -29.61
N TRP A 3 -3.76 13.86 -29.74
CA TRP A 3 -2.68 13.87 -28.77
C TRP A 3 -3.15 14.59 -27.50
N GLN A 4 -3.47 13.84 -26.45
CA GLN A 4 -3.80 14.42 -25.16
C GLN A 4 -2.49 14.74 -24.42
N ARG A 5 -2.03 15.98 -24.54
CA ARG A 5 -0.92 16.48 -23.71
C ARG A 5 -1.33 16.34 -22.24
N VAL A 6 -0.51 15.64 -21.46
CA VAL A 6 -0.62 15.66 -19.99
C VAL A 6 -0.41 17.13 -19.58
N LYS A 7 -1.40 17.71 -18.91
CA LYS A 7 -1.40 19.12 -18.46
C LYS A 7 -0.07 19.46 -17.78
N ASP A 8 0.42 20.69 -17.97
CA ASP A 8 1.64 21.22 -17.35
C ASP A 8 1.74 20.83 -15.87
N LEU A 9 2.52 19.78 -15.60
CA LEU A 9 2.69 19.24 -14.26
C LEU A 9 3.65 20.17 -13.52
N LYS A 10 3.12 20.99 -12.62
CA LYS A 10 3.92 21.83 -11.71
C LYS A 10 4.70 21.00 -10.67
N THR A 11 4.44 19.70 -10.59
CA THR A 11 4.97 18.76 -9.60
C THR A 11 5.25 17.41 -10.27
N TRP A 12 6.30 16.71 -9.83
CA TRP A 12 6.60 15.35 -10.30
C TRP A 12 5.44 14.39 -10.02
N GLU A 13 5.00 13.65 -11.04
CA GLU A 13 4.00 12.59 -10.92
C GLU A 13 4.63 11.22 -11.17
N GLN A 14 4.23 10.23 -10.37
CA GLN A 14 4.61 8.84 -10.56
C GLN A 14 3.55 8.13 -11.41
N GLY A 15 3.98 7.33 -12.39
CA GLY A 15 3.13 6.46 -13.19
C GLY A 15 3.84 5.16 -13.54
N GLU A 16 3.06 4.11 -13.78
CA GLU A 16 3.53 2.80 -14.24
C GLU A 16 3.26 2.69 -15.74
N LEU A 17 4.27 2.24 -16.50
CA LEU A 17 4.13 2.00 -17.94
C LEU A 17 4.08 0.49 -18.18
N TYR A 18 2.97 0.03 -18.75
CA TYR A 18 2.78 -1.36 -19.15
C TYR A 18 2.80 -1.47 -20.67
N CYS A 19 3.11 -2.66 -21.17
CA CYS A 19 2.95 -2.98 -22.58
C CYS A 19 1.80 -3.98 -22.73
N SER A 20 0.79 -3.65 -23.54
CA SER A 20 -0.22 -4.60 -23.98
C SER A 20 0.03 -4.96 -25.43
N ARG A 21 -0.27 -6.20 -25.80
CA ARG A 21 -0.07 -6.70 -27.15
C ARG A 21 -1.42 -6.74 -27.86
N ASP A 22 -1.60 -5.85 -28.84
CA ASP A 22 -2.64 -6.01 -29.86
C ASP A 22 -2.03 -6.76 -31.06
N ASN A 23 -2.85 -7.39 -31.90
CA ASN A 23 -2.45 -8.28 -32.99
C ASN A 23 -1.46 -7.68 -34.02
N GLN A 24 -1.17 -6.37 -33.95
CA GLN A 24 -0.28 -5.69 -34.90
C GLN A 24 0.82 -4.84 -34.26
N CYS A 25 0.69 -4.41 -33.00
CA CYS A 25 1.68 -3.55 -32.33
C CYS A 25 1.62 -3.69 -30.80
N ASP A 26 2.74 -3.40 -30.15
CA ASP A 26 2.84 -3.16 -28.71
C ASP A 26 2.26 -1.77 -28.38
N VAL A 27 1.22 -1.73 -27.54
CA VAL A 27 0.56 -0.50 -27.11
C VAL A 27 1.03 -0.13 -25.71
N PRO A 28 1.68 1.05 -25.52
CA PRO A 28 2.04 1.51 -24.19
C PRO A 28 0.80 1.93 -23.40
N ILE A 29 0.57 1.30 -22.26
CA ILE A 29 -0.48 1.65 -21.31
C ILE A 29 0.17 2.44 -20.18
N TYR A 30 -0.07 3.75 -20.17
CA TYR A 30 0.25 4.59 -19.02
C TYR A 30 -0.84 4.42 -17.96
N LYS A 31 -0.46 3.82 -16.84
CA LYS A 31 -1.28 3.82 -15.63
C LYS A 31 -0.72 4.93 -14.73
N GLY A 32 -1.41 6.05 -14.65
CA GLY A 32 -1.05 7.14 -13.73
C GLY A 32 -1.05 6.67 -12.27
N ASN A 33 -0.78 7.57 -11.32
CA ASN A 33 -0.73 7.29 -9.88
C ASN A 33 -2.04 6.63 -9.38
N THR A 34 -2.12 5.30 -9.52
CA THR A 34 -3.34 4.57 -9.32
C THR A 34 -3.42 4.21 -7.85
N GLU A 35 -4.51 4.57 -7.20
CA GLU A 35 -4.73 4.17 -5.82
C GLU A 35 -4.84 2.63 -5.75
N TYR A 36 -3.83 1.99 -5.17
CA TYR A 36 -3.75 0.54 -5.06
C TYR A 36 -4.98 -0.09 -4.39
N LEU A 37 -5.59 0.59 -3.40
CA LEU A 37 -6.83 0.14 -2.76
C LEU A 37 -8.03 0.12 -3.71
N ASN A 38 -8.11 1.06 -4.67
CA ASN A 38 -9.18 1.06 -5.68
C ASN A 38 -8.98 -0.08 -6.68
N VAL A 39 -7.73 -0.37 -7.06
CA VAL A 39 -7.41 -1.51 -7.93
C VAL A 39 -7.70 -2.83 -7.21
N ALA A 40 -7.30 -2.94 -5.96
CA ALA A 40 -7.62 -4.11 -5.12
C ALA A 40 -9.13 -4.35 -5.03
N LYS A 41 -9.92 -3.29 -4.84
CA LYS A 41 -11.39 -3.39 -4.79
C LYS A 41 -11.98 -3.90 -6.10
N LYS A 42 -11.51 -3.41 -7.25
CA LYS A 42 -11.92 -3.93 -8.56
C LYS A 42 -11.65 -5.44 -8.69
N HIS A 43 -10.47 -5.89 -8.28
CA HIS A 43 -10.14 -7.31 -8.32
C HIS A 43 -11.00 -8.14 -7.35
N LEU A 44 -11.30 -7.63 -6.15
CA LEU A 44 -12.26 -8.24 -5.22
C LEU A 44 -13.63 -8.42 -5.86
N ASP A 45 -14.16 -7.37 -6.49
CA ASP A 45 -15.49 -7.38 -7.13
C ASP A 45 -15.54 -8.41 -8.27
N THR A 46 -14.45 -8.55 -9.04
CA THR A 46 -14.32 -9.56 -10.11
C THR A 46 -14.00 -10.98 -9.61
N GLY A 47 -13.71 -11.15 -8.31
CA GLY A 47 -13.37 -12.43 -7.71
C GLY A 47 -11.90 -12.85 -7.84
N ASP A 48 -11.02 -12.02 -8.39
CA ASP A 48 -9.57 -12.27 -8.42
C ASP A 48 -8.94 -11.91 -7.07
N LEU A 49 -9.05 -12.84 -6.12
CA LEU A 49 -8.55 -12.66 -4.75
C LEU A 49 -7.03 -12.49 -4.70
N ARG A 50 -6.30 -13.13 -5.63
CA ARG A 50 -4.83 -13.08 -5.65
C ARG A 50 -4.36 -11.70 -6.08
N ALA A 51 -4.89 -11.15 -7.16
CA ALA A 51 -4.54 -9.79 -7.58
C ALA A 51 -4.97 -8.78 -6.52
N ALA A 52 -6.17 -8.93 -5.94
CA ALA A 52 -6.63 -8.08 -4.84
C ALA A 52 -5.62 -8.06 -3.68
N ALA A 53 -5.19 -9.24 -3.21
CA ALA A 53 -4.23 -9.37 -2.13
C ALA A 53 -2.86 -8.73 -2.45
N ILE A 54 -2.37 -8.85 -3.69
CA ILE A 54 -1.13 -8.21 -4.15
C ILE A 54 -1.25 -6.68 -4.10
N TYR A 55 -2.36 -6.12 -4.58
CA TYR A 55 -2.57 -4.67 -4.54
C TYR A 55 -2.80 -4.16 -3.12
N ILE A 56 -3.43 -4.92 -2.22
CA ILE A 56 -3.53 -4.57 -0.79
C ILE A 56 -2.14 -4.52 -0.15
N ARG A 57 -1.24 -5.47 -0.47
CA ARG A 57 0.16 -5.42 -0.02
C ARG A 57 0.87 -4.15 -0.52
N ALA A 58 0.74 -3.84 -1.80
CA ALA A 58 1.34 -2.63 -2.38
C ALA A 58 0.82 -1.36 -1.70
N ALA A 59 -0.50 -1.29 -1.43
CA ALA A 59 -1.10 -0.21 -0.66
C ALA A 59 -0.48 -0.11 0.73
N TYR A 60 -0.44 -1.22 1.47
CA TYR A 60 0.12 -1.26 2.82
C TYR A 60 1.56 -0.72 2.88
N GLU A 61 2.44 -1.23 2.01
CA GLU A 61 3.84 -0.79 1.97
C GLU A 61 3.97 0.69 1.60
N ARG A 62 3.15 1.16 0.66
CA ARG A 62 3.14 2.57 0.25
C ARG A 62 2.74 3.48 1.40
N GLU A 63 1.65 3.16 2.11
CA GLU A 63 1.15 4.02 3.19
C GLU A 63 2.13 4.14 4.34
N ILE A 64 2.71 3.02 4.81
CA ILE A 64 3.67 3.06 5.92
C ILE A 64 4.98 3.77 5.53
N LYS A 65 5.47 3.58 4.29
CA LYS A 65 6.69 4.26 3.80
C LYS A 65 6.43 5.76 3.62
N SER A 66 5.32 6.11 3.00
CA SER A 66 4.90 7.51 2.79
C SER A 66 4.75 8.23 4.13
N PHE A 67 4.08 7.62 5.10
CA PHE A 67 3.93 8.19 6.44
C PHE A 67 5.28 8.41 7.13
N CYS A 68 6.16 7.41 7.16
CA CYS A 68 7.49 7.55 7.75
C CYS A 68 8.30 8.66 7.07
N ASN A 69 8.25 8.75 5.74
CA ASN A 69 8.93 9.80 4.98
C ASN A 69 8.36 11.19 5.30
N ASN A 70 7.04 11.37 5.20
CA ASN A 70 6.39 12.66 5.37
C ASN A 70 6.49 13.19 6.81
N CYS A 71 6.55 12.29 7.79
CA CYS A 71 6.76 12.65 9.19
C CYS A 71 8.24 12.71 9.60
N ASN A 72 9.18 12.40 8.70
CA ASN A 72 10.62 12.28 8.99
C ASN A 72 10.93 11.34 10.16
N LEU A 73 10.29 10.17 10.17
CA LEU A 73 10.49 9.18 11.22
C LEU A 73 11.80 8.41 11.02
N THR A 74 12.48 8.11 12.12
CA THR A 74 13.71 7.33 12.09
C THR A 74 13.39 5.85 11.85
N VAL A 75 13.84 5.32 10.71
CA VAL A 75 13.71 3.92 10.34
C VAL A 75 15.11 3.32 10.20
N ARG A 76 15.26 2.01 10.42
CA ARG A 76 16.49 1.28 10.13
C ARG A 76 16.96 1.61 8.71
N TYR A 77 18.22 2.01 8.58
CA TYR A 77 18.89 2.17 7.29
C TYR A 77 19.43 0.81 6.81
N CYS A 78 19.26 0.54 5.52
CA CYS A 78 19.84 -0.59 4.82
C CYS A 78 20.56 -0.07 3.57
N GLU A 79 21.85 -0.36 3.44
CA GLU A 79 22.65 0.03 2.26
C GLU A 79 22.09 -0.58 0.97
N ASN A 80 21.68 -1.85 1.03
CA ASN A 80 20.97 -2.52 -0.04
C ASN A 80 19.45 -2.35 0.16
N PRO A 81 18.72 -1.68 -0.77
CA PRO A 81 17.28 -1.45 -0.64
C PRO A 81 16.45 -2.73 -0.56
N LYS A 82 16.95 -3.86 -1.08
CA LYS A 82 16.26 -5.15 -1.03
C LYS A 82 16.16 -5.73 0.38
N ASP A 83 17.06 -5.33 1.26
CA ASP A 83 17.09 -5.80 2.65
C ASP A 83 16.17 -4.98 3.56
N GLN A 84 15.62 -3.86 3.05
CA GLN A 84 14.64 -3.06 3.77
C GLN A 84 13.28 -3.75 3.78
N LYS A 85 12.79 -4.15 4.97
CA LYS A 85 11.52 -4.87 5.09
C LYS A 85 10.38 -3.94 5.49
N ALA A 86 9.16 -4.28 5.09
CA ALA A 86 7.95 -3.59 5.54
C ALA A 86 7.76 -3.64 7.06
N GLU A 87 8.31 -4.66 7.73
CA GLU A 87 8.35 -4.77 9.20
C GLU A 87 9.14 -3.61 9.85
N ASP A 88 10.24 -3.16 9.23
CA ASP A 88 11.08 -2.09 9.78
C ASP A 88 10.31 -0.77 9.88
N PHE A 89 9.46 -0.48 8.88
CA PHE A 89 8.57 0.67 8.89
C PHE A 89 7.40 0.46 9.86
N TRP A 90 6.80 -0.74 9.86
CA TRP A 90 5.63 -1.04 10.69
C TRP A 90 5.89 -0.86 12.18
N LYS A 91 7.04 -1.33 12.68
CA LYS A 91 7.44 -1.14 14.09
C LYS A 91 7.46 0.33 14.49
N VAL A 92 7.96 1.19 13.61
CA VAL A 92 8.04 2.64 13.84
C VAL A 92 6.65 3.26 13.83
N VAL A 93 5.79 2.90 12.88
CA VAL A 93 4.41 3.39 12.76
C VAL A 93 3.58 3.00 13.98
N LYS A 94 3.64 1.73 14.38
CA LYS A 94 2.89 1.17 15.51
C LYS A 94 3.22 1.83 16.84
N ALA A 95 4.47 2.30 17.01
CA ALA A 95 4.94 2.94 18.23
C ALA A 95 4.66 4.46 18.27
N GLN A 96 4.11 5.05 17.20
CA GLN A 96 3.89 6.50 17.16
C GLN A 96 2.78 6.93 18.12
N LYS A 97 3.03 8.06 18.77
CA LYS A 97 2.09 8.75 19.63
C LYS A 97 1.77 10.12 19.08
N ARG A 98 0.54 10.55 19.32
CA ARG A 98 0.13 11.93 19.10
C ARG A 98 0.76 12.81 20.17
N ARG A 99 0.81 14.11 19.90
CA ARG A 99 1.36 15.11 20.82
C ARG A 99 0.69 15.16 22.19
N ASP A 100 -0.57 14.72 22.28
CA ASP A 100 -1.31 14.58 23.54
C ASP A 100 -0.93 13.32 24.35
N GLY A 101 0.02 12.51 23.86
CA GLY A 101 0.50 11.28 24.47
C GLY A 101 -0.37 10.04 24.18
N SER A 102 -1.47 10.21 23.44
CA SER A 102 -2.32 9.09 23.00
C SER A 102 -1.68 8.32 21.85
N ASP A 103 -1.98 7.02 21.75
CA ASP A 103 -1.47 6.20 20.65
C ASP A 103 -2.08 6.66 19.31
N LEU A 104 -1.25 6.75 18.27
CA LEU A 104 -1.69 7.20 16.95
C LEU A 104 -2.72 6.24 16.35
N LEU A 105 -2.46 4.94 16.49
CA LEU A 105 -3.29 3.85 16.01
C LEU A 105 -4.02 3.21 17.18
N ASN A 106 -5.32 2.95 17.01
CA ASN A 106 -6.07 2.17 18.00
C ASN A 106 -5.62 0.69 17.97
N ALA A 107 -5.84 0.00 19.09
CA ALA A 107 -5.47 -1.41 19.24
C ALA A 107 -6.11 -2.31 18.16
N LYS A 108 -7.35 -2.00 17.75
CA LYS A 108 -8.07 -2.77 16.73
C LYS A 108 -7.36 -2.75 15.38
N VAL A 109 -6.96 -1.57 14.90
CA VAL A 109 -6.26 -1.40 13.61
C VAL A 109 -4.93 -2.13 13.65
N ILE A 110 -4.22 -2.07 14.76
CA ILE A 110 -2.97 -2.84 14.95
C ILE A 110 -3.24 -4.33 14.81
N THR A 111 -4.23 -4.87 15.54
CA THR A 111 -4.59 -6.30 15.48
C THR A 111 -5.03 -6.73 14.08
N ASP A 112 -5.86 -5.94 13.40
CA ASP A 112 -6.35 -6.24 12.06
C ASP A 112 -5.17 -6.27 11.05
N VAL A 113 -4.25 -5.30 11.12
CA VAL A 113 -3.06 -5.25 10.26
C VAL A 113 -2.11 -6.41 10.55
N GLU A 114 -1.88 -6.77 11.82
CA GLU A 114 -1.03 -7.91 12.17
C GLU A 114 -1.63 -9.24 11.73
N SER A 115 -2.95 -9.40 11.85
CA SER A 115 -3.66 -10.56 11.31
C SER A 115 -3.46 -10.68 9.81
N PHE A 116 -3.68 -9.59 9.06
CA PHE A 116 -3.43 -9.52 7.62
C PHE A 116 -1.98 -9.86 7.23
N ARG A 117 -0.99 -9.33 7.98
CA ARG A 117 0.42 -9.62 7.73
C ARG A 117 0.73 -11.12 7.88
N SER A 118 0.13 -11.76 8.87
CA SER A 118 0.30 -13.20 9.09
C SER A 118 -0.43 -14.06 8.06
N THR A 119 -1.67 -13.72 7.72
CA THR A 119 -2.52 -14.55 6.84
C THR A 119 -2.25 -14.31 5.37
N ILE A 120 -2.19 -13.06 4.90
CA ILE A 120 -2.10 -12.76 3.48
C ILE A 120 -0.66 -12.56 3.03
N LEU A 121 0.12 -11.72 3.72
CA LEU A 121 1.48 -11.41 3.26
C LEU A 121 2.40 -12.63 3.33
N ASN A 122 2.27 -13.45 4.37
CA ASN A 122 3.07 -14.66 4.52
C ASN A 122 2.73 -15.69 3.44
N GLN A 123 1.44 -15.96 3.20
CA GLN A 123 1.02 -16.90 2.17
C GLN A 123 1.45 -16.46 0.76
N LEU A 124 1.38 -15.15 0.45
CA LEU A 124 1.86 -14.61 -0.83
C LEU A 124 3.38 -14.69 -1.01
N SER A 125 4.14 -14.94 0.06
CA SER A 125 5.60 -15.04 0.01
C SER A 125 6.09 -16.46 -0.32
N HIS A 126 5.21 -17.46 -0.22
CA HIS A 126 5.52 -18.85 -0.58
C HIS A 126 5.14 -19.15 -2.03
N THR A 127 5.89 -20.04 -2.68
CA THR A 127 5.63 -20.50 -4.06
C THR A 127 4.47 -21.49 -4.17
N ALA A 128 3.89 -21.90 -3.04
CA ALA A 128 2.78 -22.83 -2.98
C ALA A 128 1.44 -22.20 -3.43
N PRO A 129 0.45 -23.02 -3.83
CA PRO A 129 -0.91 -22.55 -4.06
C PRO A 129 -1.43 -21.83 -2.80
N VAL A 130 -1.89 -20.59 -2.99
CA VAL A 130 -2.35 -19.70 -1.91
C VAL A 130 -3.86 -19.90 -1.75
N ASN A 131 -4.29 -20.46 -0.61
CA ASN A 131 -5.71 -20.63 -0.30
C ASN A 131 -6.25 -19.35 0.35
N LEU A 132 -6.55 -18.34 -0.48
CA LEU A 132 -7.16 -17.09 -0.03
C LEU A 132 -8.66 -17.25 0.14
N VAL A 133 -9.18 -16.90 1.32
CA VAL A 133 -10.62 -16.81 1.56
C VAL A 133 -11.08 -15.38 1.30
N ARG A 134 -12.16 -15.20 0.52
CA ARG A 134 -12.68 -13.87 0.15
C ARG A 134 -12.87 -12.95 1.35
N SER A 135 -13.49 -13.46 2.42
CA SER A 135 -13.76 -12.69 3.64
C SER A 135 -12.49 -12.21 4.35
N GLU A 136 -11.37 -12.94 4.23
CA GLU A 136 -10.08 -12.50 4.77
C GLU A 136 -9.48 -11.37 3.93
N VAL A 137 -9.58 -11.45 2.60
CA VAL A 137 -9.10 -10.40 1.69
C VAL A 137 -9.95 -9.12 1.83
N GLU A 138 -11.25 -9.24 2.04
CA GLU A 138 -12.14 -8.11 2.32
C GLU A 138 -11.80 -7.45 3.67
N LYS A 139 -11.59 -8.24 4.73
CA LYS A 139 -11.14 -7.72 6.03
C LYS A 139 -9.80 -7.00 5.92
N ALA A 140 -8.87 -7.56 5.15
CA ALA A 140 -7.58 -6.93 4.89
C ALA A 140 -7.72 -5.61 4.14
N HIS A 141 -8.56 -5.56 3.11
CA HIS A 141 -8.85 -4.32 2.38
C HIS A 141 -9.39 -3.23 3.32
N ALA A 142 -10.35 -3.57 4.17
CA ALA A 142 -10.92 -2.66 5.16
C ALA A 142 -9.89 -2.19 6.20
N ALA A 143 -9.03 -3.09 6.67
CA ALA A 143 -7.96 -2.76 7.63
C ALA A 143 -6.96 -1.77 7.03
N ILE A 144 -6.50 -2.00 5.80
CA ILE A 144 -5.54 -1.11 5.14
C ILE A 144 -6.19 0.22 4.74
N THR A 145 -7.47 0.23 4.38
CA THR A 145 -8.22 1.48 4.15
C THR A 145 -8.30 2.31 5.44
N THR A 146 -8.65 1.68 6.57
CA THR A 146 -8.68 2.36 7.87
C THR A 146 -7.29 2.88 8.28
N LEU A 147 -6.24 2.09 8.05
CA LEU A 147 -4.86 2.49 8.29
C LEU A 147 -4.49 3.73 7.46
N ARG A 148 -4.76 3.72 6.15
CA ARG A 148 -4.53 4.87 5.25
C ARG A 148 -5.23 6.11 5.77
N ASP A 149 -6.53 6.02 6.03
CA ASP A 149 -7.35 7.17 6.42
C ASP A 149 -6.91 7.74 7.78
N THR A 150 -6.31 6.90 8.64
CA THR A 150 -5.71 7.34 9.91
C THR A 150 -4.35 8.03 9.71
N LEU A 151 -3.51 7.55 8.78
CA LEU A 151 -2.14 8.03 8.59
C LEU A 151 -2.04 9.26 7.68
N GLN A 152 -2.84 9.34 6.61
CA GLN A 152 -2.76 10.42 5.61
C GLN A 152 -2.95 11.85 6.15
N PRO A 153 -3.86 12.14 7.10
CA PRO A 153 -4.04 13.50 7.59
C PRO A 153 -2.94 13.94 8.57
N VAL A 154 -2.14 13.00 9.08
CA VAL A 154 -1.18 13.22 10.16
C VAL A 154 0.09 13.86 9.62
N LYS A 155 0.52 14.95 10.26
CA LYS A 155 1.76 15.64 9.95
C LYS A 155 2.75 15.47 11.09
N LYS A 156 4.04 15.69 10.80
CA LYS A 156 5.12 15.65 11.80
C LYS A 156 4.80 16.45 13.08
N ARG A 157 4.18 17.63 12.93
CA ARG A 157 3.83 18.53 14.05
C ARG A 157 2.78 17.96 15.02
N ASP A 158 2.06 16.93 14.59
CA ASP A 158 0.98 16.28 15.34
C ASP A 158 1.51 15.07 16.16
N LEU A 159 2.76 14.67 15.92
CA LEU A 159 3.45 13.56 16.59
C LEU A 159 4.31 14.06 17.75
N GLN A 160 4.54 13.17 18.71
CA GLN A 160 5.40 13.39 19.88
C GLN A 160 6.88 13.31 19.54
#